data_AF-A0A9P9FGD8-F1
#
_entry.id   AF-A0A9P9FGD8-F1
#
_cell.length_a   1.000
_cell.length_b   1.000
_cell.length_c   1.000
_cell.angle_alpha   90.00
_cell.angle_beta   90.00
_cell.angle_gamma   90.00
#
_symmetry.space_group_name_H-M   'P 1'
#
loop_
_entity.id
_entity.type
_entity.pdbx_description
1 polymer ?
#
loop_
_entity_poly.entity_id
_entity_poly.type
_entity_poly.pdbx_seq_one_letter_code
_entity_poly.pdbx_strand_id
1 'polypeptide(L)'
;MAVYEQFVAFGTDLGGLERLLRLFQATCSLLIAYPLLLATVWPNASSAVQATKTLGLATMRGQLNVSRRFIRLFRFLDTLNSGWTLYLAEEKSIGVWLGIISRTSLGLFGMTETLTLVDLLGIPGLEIFGPVRSKEIDSQSQYLWFGGLAASVLISLIKLNRLNASGPVQDPTKPTASEKDATKEDATKEAPEKAAAEAEKEKQRQQETSAKRAVLIRGLVSDSIDILLPGSAIGLFKITSGQVSAAMFFTTLTTGWAAWDRVGEKLQK
;
A
#
# COMPACT_ATOMS: atom_id res chain seq x y z
N MET A 1 1.39 -16.44 -20.38
CA MET A 1 1.78 -16.77 -19.00
C MET A 1 0.56 -17.33 -18.29
N ALA A 2 0.64 -18.49 -17.68
CA ALA A 2 -0.55 -19.13 -17.14
C ALA A 2 -0.98 -18.38 -15.87
N VAL A 3 -2.23 -17.93 -15.79
CA VAL A 3 -2.83 -17.33 -14.57
C VAL A 3 -2.54 -18.18 -13.33
N TYR A 4 -2.44 -19.51 -13.53
CA TYR A 4 -2.01 -20.47 -12.52
C TYR A 4 -0.62 -20.20 -11.94
N GLU A 5 0.40 -19.93 -12.76
CA GLU A 5 1.78 -19.67 -12.28
C GLU A 5 1.82 -18.40 -11.42
N GLN A 6 1.12 -17.36 -11.86
CA GLN A 6 1.01 -16.11 -11.11
C GLN A 6 0.25 -16.33 -9.79
N PHE A 7 -0.77 -17.18 -9.78
CA PHE A 7 -1.49 -17.55 -8.56
C PHE A 7 -0.60 -18.30 -7.57
N VAL A 8 0.18 -19.27 -8.04
CA VAL A 8 1.16 -20.00 -7.21
C VAL A 8 2.18 -19.02 -6.63
N ALA A 9 2.74 -18.14 -7.46
CA ALA A 9 3.74 -17.16 -7.00
C ALA A 9 3.14 -16.14 -6.02
N PHE A 10 1.90 -15.70 -6.22
CA PHE A 10 1.21 -14.80 -5.30
C PHE A 10 0.89 -15.47 -3.95
N GLY A 11 0.44 -16.73 -3.99
CA GLY A 11 0.12 -17.52 -2.80
C GLY A 11 1.34 -17.96 -1.99
N THR A 12 2.53 -17.92 -2.58
CA THR A 12 3.82 -18.23 -1.91
C THR A 12 4.62 -16.98 -1.55
N ASP A 13 4.24 -15.79 -2.03
CA ASP A 13 4.79 -14.50 -1.62
C ASP A 13 4.23 -14.09 -0.24
N LEU A 14 5.12 -13.79 0.71
CA LEU A 14 4.72 -13.34 2.04
C LEU A 14 3.83 -12.08 2.01
N GLY A 15 4.07 -11.18 1.05
CA GLY A 15 3.24 -9.99 0.85
C GLY A 15 1.85 -10.34 0.34
N GLY A 16 1.75 -11.23 -0.65
CA GLY A 16 0.48 -11.76 -1.16
C GLY A 16 -0.33 -12.46 -0.07
N LEU A 17 0.29 -13.35 0.70
CA LEU A 17 -0.32 -14.04 1.83
C LEU A 17 -0.84 -13.06 2.90
N GLU A 18 -0.05 -12.05 3.29
CA GLU A 18 -0.50 -11.05 4.26
C GLU A 18 -1.75 -10.30 3.78
N ARG A 19 -1.83 -9.95 2.48
CA ARG A 19 -3.00 -9.28 1.90
C ARG A 19 -4.22 -10.20 1.82
N LEU A 20 -4.04 -11.49 1.53
CA LEU A 20 -5.13 -12.48 1.57
C LEU A 20 -5.69 -12.61 2.99
N LEU A 21 -4.83 -12.74 3.99
CA LEU A 21 -5.27 -12.79 5.39
C LEU A 21 -5.94 -11.47 5.81
N ARG A 22 -5.44 -10.32 5.35
CA ARG A 22 -6.05 -9.01 5.59
C ARG A 22 -7.45 -8.96 5.00
N LEU A 23 -7.65 -9.52 3.81
CA LEU A 23 -8.93 -9.56 3.12
C LEU A 23 -9.92 -10.40 3.91
N PHE A 24 -9.52 -11.61 4.33
CA PHE A 24 -10.36 -12.46 5.18
C PHE A 24 -10.71 -11.79 6.51
N GLN A 25 -9.74 -11.12 7.15
CA GLN A 25 -9.98 -10.39 8.39
C GLN A 25 -10.99 -9.24 8.19
N ALA A 26 -10.86 -8.50 7.10
CA ALA A 26 -11.79 -7.41 6.74
C ALA A 26 -13.19 -7.94 6.45
N THR A 27 -13.31 -9.07 5.73
CA THR A 27 -14.59 -9.75 5.46
C THR A 27 -15.26 -10.20 6.75
N CYS A 28 -14.54 -10.86 7.67
CA CYS A 28 -15.08 -11.21 8.99
C CYS A 28 -15.59 -9.95 9.72
N SER A 29 -14.82 -8.86 9.68
CA SER A 29 -15.18 -7.61 10.35
C SER A 29 -16.43 -6.95 9.73
N LEU A 30 -16.58 -6.99 8.41
CA LEU A 30 -17.78 -6.52 7.70
C LEU A 30 -19.02 -7.33 8.07
N LEU A 31 -18.91 -8.67 8.08
CA LEU A 31 -20.03 -9.54 8.45
C LEU A 31 -20.45 -9.33 9.92
N ILE A 32 -19.50 -9.10 10.82
CA ILE A 32 -19.79 -8.75 12.22
C ILE A 32 -20.49 -7.39 12.31
N ALA A 33 -20.04 -6.40 11.55
CA ALA A 33 -20.55 -5.03 11.63
C ALA A 33 -21.92 -4.84 10.95
N TYR A 34 -22.27 -5.67 9.97
CA TYR A 34 -23.49 -5.57 9.18
C TYR A 34 -24.32 -6.85 9.27
N PRO A 35 -25.25 -6.96 10.23
CA PRO A 35 -26.08 -8.17 10.43
C PRO A 35 -26.89 -8.58 9.19
N LEU A 36 -27.28 -7.62 8.36
CA LEU A 36 -27.96 -7.90 7.09
C LEU A 36 -27.05 -8.68 6.12
N LEU A 37 -25.76 -8.31 6.03
CA LEU A 37 -24.79 -9.06 5.23
C LEU A 37 -24.51 -10.44 5.82
N LEU A 38 -24.51 -10.57 7.15
CA LEU A 38 -24.38 -11.89 7.78
C LEU A 38 -25.58 -12.79 7.45
N ALA A 39 -26.79 -12.23 7.46
CA ALA A 39 -28.02 -12.95 7.14
C ALA A 39 -28.09 -13.43 5.68
N THR A 40 -27.43 -12.75 4.75
CA THR A 40 -27.35 -13.24 3.35
C THR A 40 -26.39 -14.40 3.18
N VAL A 41 -25.33 -14.50 4.00
CA VAL A 41 -24.38 -15.63 3.96
C VAL A 41 -24.98 -16.89 4.58
N TRP A 42 -25.72 -16.76 5.68
CA TRP A 42 -26.47 -17.85 6.31
C TRP A 42 -27.97 -17.54 6.32
N PRO A 43 -28.65 -17.69 5.16
CA PRO A 43 -30.09 -17.51 5.11
C PRO A 43 -30.76 -18.57 6.01
N ASN A 44 -31.83 -18.17 6.71
CA ASN A 44 -32.62 -19.01 7.62
C ASN A 44 -31.96 -19.37 8.97
N ALA A 45 -30.79 -18.82 9.31
CA ALA A 45 -30.25 -18.97 10.66
C ALA A 45 -31.10 -18.19 11.68
N SER A 46 -31.49 -18.84 12.77
CA SER A 46 -32.18 -18.17 13.89
C SER A 46 -31.28 -17.12 14.54
N SER A 47 -31.86 -16.16 15.27
CA SER A 47 -31.09 -15.11 15.95
C SER A 47 -30.02 -15.66 16.90
N ALA A 48 -30.28 -16.79 17.56
CA ALA A 48 -29.30 -17.46 18.42
C ALA A 48 -28.12 -18.03 17.61
N VAL A 49 -28.40 -18.68 16.48
CA VAL A 49 -27.36 -19.20 15.58
C VAL A 49 -26.54 -18.05 15.00
N GLN A 50 -27.18 -16.96 14.58
CA GLN A 50 -26.49 -15.76 14.09
C GLN A 50 -25.52 -15.20 15.14
N ALA A 51 -25.94 -15.10 16.41
CA ALA A 51 -25.07 -14.65 17.49
C ALA A 51 -23.84 -15.55 17.66
N THR A 52 -24.02 -16.88 17.60
CA THR A 52 -22.90 -17.83 17.63
C THR A 52 -21.96 -17.67 16.43
N LYS A 53 -22.49 -17.43 15.21
CA LYS A 53 -21.67 -17.16 14.03
C LYS A 53 -20.86 -15.88 14.18
N THR A 54 -21.46 -14.81 14.70
CA THR A 54 -20.76 -13.55 14.99
C THR A 54 -19.60 -13.74 15.96
N LEU A 55 -19.79 -14.52 17.03
CA LEU A 55 -18.71 -14.86 17.96
C LEU A 55 -17.59 -15.65 17.28
N GLY A 56 -17.93 -16.68 16.49
CA GLY A 56 -16.95 -17.45 15.72
C GLY A 56 -16.16 -16.59 14.73
N LEU A 57 -16.82 -15.67 14.04
CA LEU A 57 -16.18 -14.69 13.16
C LEU A 57 -15.25 -13.75 13.93
N ALA A 58 -15.63 -13.33 15.15
CA ALA A 58 -14.78 -12.49 15.99
C ALA A 58 -13.50 -13.22 16.41
N THR A 59 -13.61 -14.51 16.77
CA THR A 59 -12.46 -15.37 17.05
C THR A 59 -11.57 -15.53 15.82
N MET A 60 -12.16 -15.86 14.66
CA MET A 60 -11.42 -16.00 13.39
C MET A 60 -10.71 -14.70 13.00
N ARG A 61 -11.38 -13.55 13.12
CA ARG A 61 -10.78 -12.23 12.91
C ARG A 61 -9.56 -12.00 13.80
N GLY A 62 -9.65 -12.38 15.08
CA GLY A 62 -8.53 -12.32 16.02
C GLY A 62 -7.34 -13.17 15.58
N GLN A 63 -7.60 -14.42 15.21
CA GLN A 63 -6.55 -15.35 14.73
C GLN A 63 -5.89 -14.85 13.45
N LEU A 64 -6.67 -14.36 12.48
CA LEU A 64 -6.14 -13.77 11.24
C LEU A 64 -5.25 -12.56 11.52
N ASN A 65 -5.63 -11.71 12.50
CA ASN A 65 -4.81 -10.57 12.91
C ASN A 65 -3.45 -11.02 13.48
N VAL A 66 -3.45 -12.04 14.33
CA VAL A 66 -2.22 -12.65 14.89
C VAL A 66 -1.36 -13.21 13.77
N SER A 67 -1.91 -14.02 12.87
CA SER A 67 -1.17 -14.61 11.74
C SER A 67 -0.54 -13.54 10.85
N ARG A 68 -1.24 -12.44 10.57
CA ARG A 68 -0.68 -11.31 9.80
C ARG A 68 0.47 -10.63 10.53
N ARG A 69 0.39 -10.47 11.85
CA ARG A 69 1.49 -9.91 12.65
C ARG A 69 2.71 -10.84 12.62
N PHE A 70 2.52 -12.16 12.67
CA PHE A 70 3.61 -13.13 12.49
C PHE A 70 4.29 -13.02 11.11
N ILE A 71 3.53 -12.92 10.02
CA ILE A 71 4.12 -12.74 8.68
C ILE A 71 4.95 -11.45 8.60
N ARG A 72 4.59 -10.43 9.39
CA ARG A 72 5.27 -9.12 9.43
C ARG A 72 6.34 -9.00 10.51
N LEU A 73 6.63 -10.07 11.27
CA LEU A 73 7.44 -10.05 12.52
C LEU A 73 8.72 -9.21 12.44
N PHE A 74 9.48 -9.31 11.35
CA PHE A 74 10.71 -8.56 11.15
C PHE A 74 10.64 -7.51 10.03
N ARG A 75 9.47 -7.28 9.43
CA ARG A 75 9.31 -6.28 8.36
C ARG A 75 9.53 -4.85 8.83
N PHE A 76 9.45 -4.60 10.13
CA PHE A 76 9.78 -3.31 10.69
C PHE A 76 11.25 -2.93 10.44
N LEU A 77 12.18 -3.91 10.41
CA LEU A 77 13.59 -3.69 10.15
C LEU A 77 13.82 -3.15 8.73
N ASP A 78 13.16 -3.74 7.74
CA ASP A 78 13.20 -3.28 6.34
C ASP A 78 12.65 -1.84 6.21
N THR A 79 11.58 -1.55 6.96
CA THR A 79 10.95 -0.22 6.98
C THR A 79 11.86 0.82 7.63
N LEU A 80 12.50 0.49 8.76
CA LEU A 80 13.48 1.35 9.43
C LEU A 80 14.74 1.55 8.58
N ASN A 81 15.26 0.49 7.97
CA ASN A 81 16.39 0.56 7.06
C ASN A 81 16.10 1.48 5.87
N SER A 82 14.89 1.39 5.29
CA SER A 82 14.45 2.32 4.23
C SER A 82 14.46 3.78 4.68
N GLY A 83 14.08 4.06 5.94
CA GLY A 83 14.17 5.40 6.53
C GLY A 83 15.63 5.84 6.75
N TRP A 84 16.47 4.93 7.22
CA TRP A 84 17.90 5.15 7.42
C TRP A 84 18.64 5.47 6.12
N THR A 85 18.35 4.76 5.03
CA THR A 85 18.92 5.06 3.71
C THR A 85 18.55 6.46 3.23
N LEU A 86 17.32 6.92 3.48
CA LEU A 86 16.91 8.31 3.17
C LEU A 86 17.64 9.32 4.03
N TYR A 87 17.94 8.99 5.29
CA TYR A 87 18.70 9.84 6.19
C TYR A 87 20.16 10.01 5.76
N LEU A 88 20.77 8.96 5.20
CA LEU A 88 22.14 8.99 4.68
C LEU A 88 22.29 9.80 3.40
N ALA A 89 21.20 10.14 2.70
CA ALA A 89 21.28 11.00 1.52
C ALA A 89 21.84 12.39 1.88
N GLU A 90 22.77 12.88 1.06
CA GLU A 90 23.45 14.17 1.28
C GLU A 90 22.46 15.34 1.29
N GLU A 91 21.61 15.42 0.26
CA GLU A 91 20.58 16.46 0.16
C GLU A 91 19.26 16.04 0.82
N LYS A 92 18.83 16.81 1.82
CA LYS A 92 17.59 16.56 2.55
C LYS A 92 16.52 17.58 2.20
N SER A 93 15.88 17.38 1.04
CA SER A 93 14.67 18.14 0.71
C SER A 93 13.53 17.80 1.68
N ILE A 94 12.49 18.64 1.73
CA ILE A 94 11.32 18.38 2.59
C ILE A 94 10.64 17.04 2.30
N GLY A 95 10.65 16.59 1.04
CA GLY A 95 10.14 15.27 0.67
C GLY A 95 10.97 14.12 1.22
N VAL A 96 12.29 14.31 1.40
CA VAL A 96 13.18 13.33 2.03
C VAL A 96 12.90 13.27 3.53
N TRP A 97 12.76 14.42 4.20
CA TRP A 97 12.38 14.47 5.62
C TRP A 97 11.04 13.81 5.91
N LEU A 98 10.02 14.10 5.10
CA LEU A 98 8.73 13.40 5.19
C LEU A 98 8.89 11.89 4.96
N GLY A 99 9.76 11.47 4.04
CA GLY A 99 10.11 10.08 3.81
C GLY A 99 10.73 9.41 5.04
N ILE A 100 11.67 10.08 5.70
CA ILE A 100 12.29 9.61 6.95
C ILE A 100 11.21 9.46 8.03
N ILE A 101 10.37 10.47 8.24
CA ILE A 101 9.28 10.43 9.22
C ILE A 101 8.33 9.27 8.92
N SER A 102 7.88 9.15 7.67
CA SER A 102 6.96 8.10 7.25
C SER A 102 7.52 6.70 7.55
N ARG A 103 8.76 6.44 7.11
CA ARG A 103 9.43 5.14 7.28
C ARG A 103 9.74 4.84 8.74
N THR A 104 10.26 5.80 9.49
CA THR A 104 10.57 5.61 10.92
C THR A 104 9.31 5.37 11.72
N SER A 105 8.24 6.15 11.53
CA SER A 105 6.98 5.96 12.25
C SER A 105 6.32 4.61 11.92
N LEU A 106 6.27 4.20 10.65
CA LEU A 106 5.74 2.88 10.27
C LEU A 106 6.62 1.73 10.78
N GLY A 107 7.94 1.92 10.82
CA GLY A 107 8.88 0.98 11.40
C GLY A 107 8.67 0.82 12.91
N LEU A 108 8.57 1.92 13.66
CA LEU A 108 8.29 1.87 15.10
C LEU A 108 6.92 1.26 15.40
N PHE A 109 5.90 1.56 14.59
CA PHE A 109 4.61 0.86 14.67
C PHE A 109 4.78 -0.67 14.53
N GLY A 110 5.47 -1.13 13.48
CA GLY A 110 5.73 -2.56 13.29
C GLY A 110 6.55 -3.18 14.42
N MET A 111 7.51 -2.44 14.98
CA MET A 111 8.30 -2.88 16.13
C MET A 111 7.41 -3.10 17.36
N THR A 112 6.49 -2.18 17.65
CA THR A 112 5.56 -2.33 18.78
C THR A 112 4.58 -3.50 18.59
N GLU A 113 4.12 -3.76 17.35
CA GLU A 113 3.32 -4.96 17.05
C GLU A 113 4.11 -6.25 17.31
N THR A 114 5.41 -6.27 16.99
CA THR A 114 6.29 -7.40 17.26
C THR A 114 6.54 -7.60 18.75
N LEU A 115 6.79 -6.52 19.50
CA LEU A 115 7.00 -6.60 20.96
C LEU A 115 5.77 -7.15 21.69
N THR A 116 4.57 -6.74 21.26
CA THR A 116 3.30 -7.16 21.89
C THR A 116 2.73 -8.46 21.33
N LEU A 117 3.42 -9.13 20.39
CA LEU A 117 2.90 -10.32 19.72
C LEU A 117 2.74 -11.50 20.68
N VAL A 118 3.65 -11.67 21.64
CA VAL A 118 3.58 -12.77 22.61
C VAL A 118 2.36 -12.62 23.50
N ASP A 119 2.10 -11.41 24.03
CA ASP A 119 0.88 -11.11 24.78
C ASP A 119 -0.39 -11.30 23.94
N LEU A 120 -0.33 -10.97 22.64
CA LEU A 120 -1.46 -11.14 21.73
C LEU A 120 -1.83 -12.62 21.47
N LEU A 121 -0.89 -13.56 21.67
CA LEU A 121 -1.19 -15.00 21.60
C LEU A 121 -2.17 -15.44 22.69
N GLY A 122 -2.25 -14.71 23.81
CA GLY A 122 -3.15 -15.02 24.93
C GLY A 122 -2.85 -16.36 25.60
N ILE A 123 -1.59 -16.80 25.59
CA ILE A 123 -1.17 -18.04 26.26
C ILE A 123 -1.00 -17.74 27.76
N PRO A 124 -1.79 -18.38 28.64
CA PRO A 124 -1.70 -18.12 30.07
C PRO A 124 -0.29 -18.36 30.62
N GLY A 125 0.24 -17.39 31.38
CA GLY A 125 1.56 -17.48 32.01
C GLY A 125 2.77 -17.13 31.12
N LEU A 126 2.56 -16.81 29.83
CA LEU A 126 3.62 -16.35 28.92
C LEU A 126 3.51 -14.86 28.54
N GLU A 127 2.63 -14.12 29.20
CA GLU A 127 2.44 -12.68 28.98
C GLU A 127 3.70 -11.90 29.39
N ILE A 128 4.23 -11.04 28.52
CA ILE A 128 5.43 -10.24 28.79
C ILE A 128 5.03 -8.94 29.50
N PHE A 129 3.98 -8.29 28.99
CA PHE A 129 3.47 -7.01 29.48
C PHE A 129 2.14 -7.17 30.23
N GLY A 130 1.40 -8.24 29.96
CA GLY A 130 0.05 -8.45 30.44
C GLY A 130 -0.99 -7.71 29.58
N PRO A 131 -2.29 -8.04 29.77
CA PRO A 131 -3.36 -7.57 28.88
C PRO A 131 -3.57 -6.05 28.89
N VAL A 132 -3.37 -5.41 30.05
CA VAL A 132 -3.56 -3.96 30.20
C VAL A 132 -2.46 -3.19 29.48
N ARG A 133 -1.20 -3.50 29.79
CA ARG A 133 -0.05 -2.78 29.23
C ARG A 133 0.13 -3.08 27.73
N SER A 134 -0.09 -4.32 27.30
CA SER A 134 -0.05 -4.67 25.87
C SER A 134 -1.09 -3.88 25.08
N LYS A 135 -2.31 -3.72 25.61
CA LYS A 135 -3.36 -2.92 24.98
C LYS A 135 -3.03 -1.43 24.94
N GLU A 136 -2.39 -0.90 25.98
CA GLU A 136 -1.93 0.48 26.02
C GLU A 136 -0.84 0.74 24.95
N ILE A 137 0.14 -0.15 24.85
CA ILE A 137 1.18 -0.08 23.82
C ILE A 137 0.56 -0.16 22.42
N ASP A 138 -0.39 -1.07 22.19
CA ASP A 138 -1.09 -1.20 20.90
C ASP A 138 -1.93 0.05 20.57
N SER A 139 -2.51 0.71 21.59
CA SER A 139 -3.22 1.98 21.40
C SER A 139 -2.28 3.14 21.08
N GLN A 140 -1.11 3.20 21.73
CA GLN A 140 -0.10 4.23 21.48
C GLN A 140 0.55 4.06 20.11
N SER A 141 0.71 2.83 19.63
CA SER A 141 1.28 2.56 18.31
C SER A 141 0.42 3.08 17.16
N GLN A 142 -0.89 3.25 17.37
CA GLN A 142 -1.79 3.83 16.37
C GLN A 142 -1.40 5.25 15.98
N TYR A 143 -0.83 6.04 16.90
CA TYR A 143 -0.30 7.38 16.58
C TYR A 143 0.88 7.32 15.61
N LEU A 144 1.76 6.33 15.77
CA LEU A 144 2.90 6.10 14.88
C LEU A 144 2.41 5.67 13.49
N TRP A 145 1.43 4.77 13.44
CA TRP A 145 0.83 4.36 12.18
C TRP A 145 0.16 5.54 11.46
N PHE A 146 -0.64 6.33 12.18
CA PHE A 146 -1.29 7.52 11.66
C PHE A 146 -0.26 8.53 11.10
N GLY A 147 0.74 8.91 11.89
CA GLY A 147 1.78 9.85 11.47
C GLY A 147 2.56 9.36 10.26
N GLY A 148 2.85 8.05 10.22
CA GLY A 148 3.52 7.40 9.11
C GLY A 148 2.76 7.48 7.79
N LEU A 149 1.45 7.22 7.83
CA LEU A 149 0.56 7.33 6.66
C LEU A 149 0.35 8.78 6.24
N ALA A 150 0.14 9.70 7.19
CA ALA A 150 -0.05 11.13 6.89
C ALA A 150 1.18 11.70 6.15
N ALA A 151 2.39 11.36 6.60
CA ALA A 151 3.62 11.72 5.89
C ALA A 151 3.69 11.07 4.50
N SER A 152 3.28 9.80 4.34
CA SER A 152 3.25 9.11 3.04
C SER A 152 2.31 9.78 2.03
N VAL A 153 1.13 10.21 2.49
CA VAL A 153 0.17 10.98 1.69
C VAL A 153 0.79 12.29 1.20
N LEU A 154 1.43 13.06 2.09
CA LEU A 154 2.09 14.31 1.74
C LEU A 154 3.22 14.11 0.72
N ILE A 155 4.02 13.05 0.86
CA ILE A 155 5.06 12.69 -0.12
C ILE A 155 4.45 12.41 -1.49
N SER A 156 3.36 11.64 -1.52
CA SER A 156 2.68 11.28 -2.78
C SER A 156 2.12 12.53 -3.48
N LEU A 157 1.56 13.47 -2.73
CA LEU A 157 1.12 14.77 -3.25
C LEU A 157 2.28 15.61 -3.79
N ILE A 158 3.40 15.72 -3.06
CA ILE A 158 4.59 16.44 -3.52
C ILE A 158 5.13 15.83 -4.82
N LYS A 159 5.21 14.50 -4.90
CA LYS A 159 5.69 13.79 -6.09
C LYS A 159 4.75 13.97 -7.28
N LEU A 160 3.43 13.91 -7.08
CA LEU A 160 2.44 14.17 -8.14
C LEU A 160 2.50 15.60 -8.64
N ASN A 161 2.65 16.58 -7.74
CA ASN A 161 2.80 17.99 -8.12
C ASN A 161 4.06 18.23 -8.94
N ARG A 162 5.19 17.61 -8.55
CA ARG A 162 6.44 17.68 -9.32
C ARG A 162 6.29 17.04 -10.71
N LEU A 163 5.66 15.86 -10.79
CA LEU A 163 5.39 15.21 -12.08
C LEU A 163 4.51 16.05 -13.00
N ASN A 164 3.52 16.76 -12.46
CA ASN A 164 2.68 17.68 -13.24
C ASN A 164 3.46 18.94 -13.67
N ALA A 165 4.38 19.44 -12.83
CA ALA A 165 5.20 20.62 -13.12
C ALA A 165 6.30 20.33 -14.15
N SER A 166 6.81 19.10 -14.22
CA SER A 166 7.78 18.64 -15.22
C SER A 166 7.14 18.36 -16.60
N GLY A 167 6.23 19.24 -17.05
CA GLY A 167 5.53 19.13 -18.35
C GLY A 167 6.48 18.87 -19.53
N PRO A 168 5.96 18.48 -20.71
CA PRO A 168 6.79 18.03 -21.82
C PRO A 168 7.80 19.12 -22.17
N VAL A 169 9.08 18.84 -21.90
CA VAL A 169 10.19 19.70 -22.29
C VAL A 169 10.12 19.83 -23.80
N GLN A 170 9.64 20.97 -24.29
CA GLN A 170 9.93 21.36 -25.66
C GLN A 170 11.44 21.55 -25.70
N ASP A 171 12.08 20.68 -26.48
CA ASP A 171 13.50 20.79 -26.80
C ASP A 171 13.75 22.23 -27.31
N PRO A 172 14.63 23.03 -26.69
CA PRO A 172 14.97 24.38 -27.17
C PRO A 172 15.69 24.34 -28.53
N THR A 173 15.92 23.14 -29.08
CA THR A 173 16.77 22.88 -30.22
C THR A 173 16.00 22.68 -31.54
N LYS A 174 14.78 23.23 -31.66
CA LYS A 174 14.13 23.41 -32.97
C LYS A 174 14.36 24.84 -33.47
N PRO A 175 15.33 25.09 -34.37
CA PRO A 175 15.37 26.32 -35.11
C PRO A 175 14.12 26.38 -35.98
N THR A 176 13.38 27.47 -35.88
CA THR A 176 12.36 27.88 -36.85
C THR A 176 13.07 28.06 -38.19
N ALA A 177 13.02 27.04 -39.05
CA ALA A 177 13.65 27.08 -40.37
C ALA A 177 12.81 27.95 -41.31
N SER A 178 13.35 29.12 -41.62
CA SER A 178 12.98 29.94 -42.77
C SER A 178 13.13 29.16 -44.07
N GLU A 179 12.18 29.35 -44.99
CA GLU A 179 12.18 28.79 -46.34
C GLU A 179 13.29 29.36 -47.24
N LYS A 180 13.69 28.50 -48.20
CA LYS A 180 14.51 28.68 -49.44
C LYS A 180 16.02 28.49 -49.29
N ASP A 181 16.73 27.77 -50.15
CA ASP A 181 16.45 26.80 -51.23
C ASP A 181 17.79 26.15 -51.61
N ALA A 182 17.75 25.00 -52.30
CA ALA A 182 18.82 24.30 -53.01
C ALA A 182 19.89 23.53 -52.20
N THR A 183 19.76 22.19 -52.14
CA THR A 183 20.39 21.23 -53.07
C THR A 183 20.26 19.82 -52.47
N LYS A 184 19.65 18.87 -53.22
CA LYS A 184 19.48 17.46 -52.83
C LYS A 184 20.69 16.64 -53.26
N GLU A 185 21.03 15.65 -52.43
CA GLU A 185 21.83 14.41 -52.62
C GLU A 185 22.76 14.30 -51.39
N ASP A 186 22.43 13.62 -50.29
CA ASP A 186 22.36 12.15 -50.17
C ASP A 186 21.88 11.77 -48.74
N ALA A 187 20.60 12.00 -48.39
CA ALA A 187 20.12 11.92 -46.99
C ALA A 187 18.79 11.14 -46.80
N THR A 188 18.47 10.21 -47.69
CA THR A 188 17.08 9.69 -47.79
C THR A 188 16.79 8.38 -47.04
N LYS A 189 17.67 7.93 -46.14
CA LYS A 189 17.36 6.76 -45.28
C LYS A 189 17.50 6.97 -43.76
N GLU A 190 18.28 7.95 -43.30
CA GLU A 190 18.48 8.15 -41.85
C GLU A 190 17.43 9.04 -41.16
N ALA A 191 16.78 9.95 -41.89
CA ALA A 191 15.79 10.88 -41.34
C ALA A 191 14.50 10.21 -40.79
N PRO A 192 13.88 9.24 -41.49
CA PRO A 192 12.68 8.57 -40.96
C PRO A 192 13.01 7.61 -39.80
N GLU A 193 14.21 7.04 -39.77
CA GLU A 193 14.65 6.12 -38.72
C GLU A 193 14.96 6.85 -37.40
N LYS A 194 15.60 8.04 -37.47
CA LYS A 194 15.82 8.92 -36.30
C LYS A 194 14.50 9.49 -35.76
N ALA A 195 13.58 9.92 -36.63
CA ALA A 195 12.27 10.41 -36.21
C ALA A 195 11.39 9.30 -35.59
N ALA A 196 11.47 8.07 -36.11
CA ALA A 196 10.80 6.92 -35.52
C ALA A 196 11.39 6.54 -34.15
N ALA A 197 12.73 6.56 -34.02
CA ALA A 197 13.41 6.30 -32.76
C ALA A 197 13.14 7.38 -31.69
N GLU A 198 13.05 8.66 -32.06
CA GLU A 198 12.65 9.74 -31.15
C GLU A 198 11.18 9.64 -30.73
N ALA A 199 10.28 9.31 -31.67
CA ALA A 199 8.87 9.08 -31.36
C ALA A 199 8.67 7.85 -30.45
N GLU A 200 9.48 6.80 -30.62
CA GLU A 200 9.47 5.63 -29.75
C GLU A 200 9.99 5.96 -28.34
N LYS A 201 11.09 6.72 -28.22
CA LYS A 201 11.61 7.20 -26.94
C LYS A 201 10.61 8.10 -26.20
N GLU A 202 9.93 8.99 -26.92
CA GLU A 202 8.92 9.87 -26.33
C GLU A 202 7.69 9.07 -25.88
N LYS A 203 7.25 8.07 -26.65
CA LYS A 203 6.21 7.12 -26.22
C LYS A 203 6.63 6.34 -24.98
N GLN A 204 7.86 5.83 -24.93
CA GLN A 204 8.38 5.13 -23.75
C GLN A 204 8.42 6.05 -22.53
N ARG A 205 8.88 7.30 -22.68
CA ARG A 205 8.91 8.29 -21.60
C ARG A 205 7.52 8.66 -21.09
N GLN A 206 6.55 8.80 -21.99
CA GLN A 206 5.15 9.03 -21.65
C GLN A 206 4.54 7.84 -20.92
N GLN A 207 4.81 6.61 -21.39
CA GLN A 207 4.40 5.38 -20.73
C GLN A 207 4.98 5.28 -19.32
N GLU A 208 6.28 5.50 -19.14
CA GLU A 208 6.93 5.50 -17.83
C GLU A 208 6.34 6.56 -16.88
N THR A 209 6.08 7.76 -17.40
CA THR A 209 5.51 8.86 -16.60
C THR A 209 4.09 8.52 -16.17
N SER A 210 3.29 7.95 -17.09
CA SER A 210 1.93 7.50 -16.79
C SER A 210 1.90 6.36 -15.78
N ALA A 211 2.83 5.41 -15.87
CA ALA A 211 2.98 4.31 -14.92
C ALA A 211 3.40 4.82 -13.54
N LYS A 212 4.41 5.70 -13.47
CA LYS A 212 4.84 6.36 -12.22
C LYS A 212 3.68 7.11 -11.58
N ARG A 213 2.89 7.85 -12.37
CA ARG A 213 1.70 8.56 -11.91
C ARG A 213 0.64 7.60 -11.37
N ALA A 214 0.35 6.50 -12.07
CA ALA A 214 -0.62 5.51 -11.64
C ALA A 214 -0.24 4.87 -10.30
N VAL A 215 1.04 4.51 -10.12
CA VAL A 215 1.57 3.98 -8.86
C VAL A 215 1.40 4.98 -7.72
N LEU A 216 1.72 6.26 -7.95
CA LEU A 216 1.58 7.31 -6.93
C LEU A 216 0.12 7.58 -6.56
N ILE A 217 -0.79 7.65 -7.54
CA ILE A 217 -2.23 7.85 -7.28
C ILE A 217 -2.79 6.68 -6.48
N ARG A 218 -2.44 5.44 -6.86
CA ARG A 218 -2.87 4.24 -6.15
C ARG A 218 -2.38 4.24 -4.70
N GLY A 219 -1.10 4.57 -4.49
CA GLY A 219 -0.52 4.71 -3.15
C GLY A 219 -1.21 5.79 -2.33
N LEU A 220 -1.43 6.97 -2.92
CA LEU A 220 -2.13 8.09 -2.29
C LEU A 220 -3.54 7.71 -1.83
N VAL A 221 -4.33 7.09 -2.71
CA VAL A 221 -5.70 6.65 -2.41
C VAL A 221 -5.69 5.58 -1.31
N SER A 222 -4.80 4.59 -1.42
CA SER A 222 -4.67 3.53 -0.43
C SER A 222 -4.33 4.10 0.95
N ASP A 223 -3.28 4.93 1.05
CA ASP A 223 -2.82 5.48 2.33
C ASP A 223 -3.86 6.45 2.92
N SER A 224 -4.55 7.22 2.08
CA SER A 224 -5.60 8.15 2.52
C SER A 224 -6.81 7.44 3.11
N ILE A 225 -7.23 6.32 2.52
CA ILE A 225 -8.31 5.48 3.09
C ILE A 225 -7.79 4.72 4.32
N ASP A 226 -6.55 4.22 4.30
CA ASP A 226 -5.98 3.49 5.43
C ASP A 226 -5.76 4.36 6.67
N ILE A 227 -5.62 5.69 6.53
CA ILE A 227 -5.58 6.64 7.65
C ILE A 227 -6.82 6.53 8.56
N LEU A 228 -7.97 6.12 8.01
CA LEU A 228 -9.21 5.96 8.79
C LEU A 228 -9.06 4.90 9.90
N LEU A 229 -8.23 3.87 9.68
CA LEU A 229 -8.04 2.79 10.65
C LEU A 229 -7.36 3.30 11.93
N PRO A 230 -6.10 3.78 11.92
CA PRO A 230 -5.49 4.33 13.12
C PRO A 230 -6.16 5.62 13.58
N GLY A 231 -6.69 6.44 12.67
CA GLY A 231 -7.39 7.68 13.01
C GLY A 231 -8.68 7.45 13.82
N SER A 232 -9.42 6.38 13.52
CA SER A 232 -10.56 5.97 14.36
C SER A 232 -10.10 5.40 15.70
N ALA A 233 -9.02 4.62 15.72
CA ALA A 233 -8.50 3.99 16.94
C ALA A 233 -7.97 5.01 17.97
N ILE A 234 -7.36 6.11 17.52
CA ILE A 234 -6.93 7.22 18.40
C ILE A 234 -8.06 8.20 18.74
N GLY A 235 -9.27 8.00 18.21
CA GLY A 235 -10.42 8.86 18.47
C GLY A 235 -10.47 10.16 17.66
N LEU A 236 -9.63 10.31 16.63
CA LEU A 236 -9.62 11.50 15.76
C LEU A 236 -10.85 11.53 14.83
N PHE A 237 -11.31 10.36 14.38
CA PHE A 237 -12.49 10.25 13.52
C PHE A 237 -13.63 9.49 14.22
N LYS A 238 -14.83 10.08 14.22
CA LYS A 238 -16.05 9.41 14.68
C LYS A 238 -16.64 8.55 13.56
N ILE A 239 -16.03 7.40 13.33
CA ILE A 239 -16.39 6.46 12.26
C ILE A 239 -16.83 5.14 12.88
N THR A 240 -17.86 4.51 12.31
CA THR A 240 -18.36 3.22 12.80
C THR A 240 -17.38 2.08 12.49
N SER A 241 -17.41 1.02 13.30
CA SER A 241 -16.56 -0.16 13.05
C SER A 241 -16.82 -0.80 11.67
N GLY A 242 -18.05 -0.70 11.15
CA GLY A 242 -18.39 -1.17 9.80
C GLY A 242 -17.71 -0.36 8.70
N GLN A 243 -17.67 0.97 8.82
CA GLN A 243 -16.97 1.83 7.86
C GLN A 243 -15.45 1.61 7.88
N VAL A 244 -14.85 1.41 9.06
CA VAL A 244 -13.42 1.04 9.18
C VAL A 244 -13.16 -0.31 8.50
N SER A 245 -14.06 -1.27 8.67
CA SER A 245 -13.96 -2.59 8.02
C SER A 245 -14.10 -2.50 6.50
N ALA A 246 -14.98 -1.64 6.01
CA ALA A 246 -15.13 -1.36 4.57
C ALA A 246 -13.88 -0.69 3.99
N ALA A 247 -13.34 0.32 4.67
CA ALA A 247 -12.08 0.97 4.30
C ALA A 247 -10.95 -0.07 4.19
N MET A 248 -10.78 -0.90 5.23
CA MET A 248 -9.81 -2.00 5.24
C MET A 248 -10.02 -2.99 4.10
N PHE A 249 -11.27 -3.35 3.78
CA PHE A 249 -11.60 -4.27 2.70
C PHE A 249 -11.19 -3.71 1.33
N PHE A 250 -11.61 -2.49 1.02
CA PHE A 250 -11.30 -1.85 -0.27
C PHE A 250 -9.80 -1.57 -0.44
N THR A 251 -9.11 -1.08 0.59
CA THR A 251 -7.64 -0.89 0.51
C THR A 251 -6.88 -2.20 0.38
N THR A 252 -7.43 -3.30 0.91
CA THR A 252 -6.82 -4.62 0.72
C THR A 252 -6.99 -5.13 -0.70
N LEU A 253 -8.14 -4.92 -1.33
CA LEU A 253 -8.32 -5.28 -2.74
C LEU A 253 -7.36 -4.47 -3.63
N THR A 254 -7.27 -3.16 -3.41
CA THR A 254 -6.38 -2.30 -4.20
C THR A 254 -4.91 -2.62 -3.96
N THR A 255 -4.48 -2.91 -2.75
CA THR A 255 -3.07 -3.27 -2.47
C THR A 255 -2.73 -4.72 -2.80
N GLY A 256 -3.69 -5.64 -2.67
CA GLY A 256 -3.57 -7.04 -3.06
C GLY A 256 -3.41 -7.20 -4.57
N TRP A 257 -4.20 -6.45 -5.35
CA TRP A 257 -4.01 -6.38 -6.81
C TRP A 257 -2.61 -5.84 -7.17
N ALA A 258 -2.05 -4.90 -6.39
CA ALA A 258 -0.72 -4.36 -6.68
C ALA A 258 0.36 -5.43 -6.49
N ALA A 259 0.20 -6.24 -5.45
CA ALA A 259 1.07 -7.37 -5.19
C ALA A 259 0.91 -8.45 -6.28
N TRP A 260 -0.31 -8.68 -6.78
CA TRP A 260 -0.58 -9.55 -7.92
C TRP A 260 0.17 -9.10 -9.18
N ASP A 261 0.03 -7.83 -9.58
CA ASP A 261 0.71 -7.26 -10.75
C ASP A 261 2.24 -7.39 -10.61
N ARG A 262 2.79 -7.01 -9.46
CA ARG A 262 4.24 -7.08 -9.16
C ARG A 262 4.78 -8.51 -9.28
N VAL A 263 4.04 -9.50 -8.82
CA VAL A 263 4.45 -10.91 -8.94
C VAL A 263 4.39 -11.36 -10.39
N GLY A 264 3.34 -10.96 -11.12
CA GLY A 264 3.22 -11.21 -12.56
C GLY A 264 4.40 -10.66 -13.34
N GLU A 265 4.75 -9.39 -13.13
CA GLU A 265 5.90 -8.73 -13.77
C GLU A 265 7.23 -9.46 -13.52
N LYS A 266 7.43 -9.99 -12.31
CA LYS A 266 8.64 -10.77 -11.99
C LYS A 266 8.73 -12.09 -12.74
N LEU A 267 7.60 -12.70 -13.08
CA LEU A 267 7.56 -13.94 -13.85
C LEU A 267 7.80 -13.70 -15.36
N GLN A 268 7.64 -12.45 -15.84
CA GLN A 268 7.91 -12.09 -17.25
C GLN A 268 9.36 -11.73 -17.53
N LYS A 269 10.17 -11.58 -16.48
CA LYS A 269 11.60 -11.31 -16.54
C LYS A 269 12.39 -12.60 -16.44
#